data_AF-A0A8S1YS27-F1
#
_entry.id   AF-A0A8S1YS27-F1
#
_cell.length_a   1.000
_cell.length_b   1.000
_cell.length_c   1.000
_cell.angle_alpha   90.00
_cell.angle_beta   90.00
_cell.angle_gamma   90.00
#
_symmetry.space_group_name_H-M   'P 1'
#
loop_
_entity.id
_entity.type
_entity.pdbx_description
1 polymer ?
#
loop_
_entity_poly.entity_id
_entity_poly.type
_entity_poly.pdbx_seq_one_letter_code
_entity_poly.pdbx_strand_id
1 'polypeptide(L)'
;MIRNSQVIYEGEYCNGNKVGKWNIYFRFKGNKLIGGGSYDNEGLHKIGRWIELSDCYEQDRQVTYHGEYRNGKKVGRWDIYFNKINKQYLIGGGSYDEDGLYKIGMWVEWSEHDGQITYNGEYRNGKKVGRWEILQKEDINQGYSTIGGGSYNEVGEEFKIGKWIDLDDNFENSKQVTYNGEYKNSKKVGKWDIKYYNEQMQYHNIKSILQRWWII
;
A
#
# COMPACT_ATOMS: atom_id res chain seq x y z
N MET A 1 -5.53 -8.16 -9.94
CA MET A 1 -5.83 -8.86 -11.22
C MET A 1 -6.09 -7.77 -12.25
N ILE A 2 -5.03 -7.32 -12.96
CA ILE A 2 -5.18 -6.32 -14.02
C ILE A 2 -6.08 -6.96 -15.08
N ARG A 3 -7.23 -6.36 -15.40
CA ARG A 3 -8.01 -6.80 -16.56
C ARG A 3 -7.14 -6.57 -17.79
N ASN A 4 -6.48 -7.63 -18.25
CA ASN A 4 -5.49 -7.66 -19.34
C ASN A 4 -5.95 -7.00 -20.66
N SER A 5 -7.22 -6.58 -20.76
CA SER A 5 -7.78 -5.87 -21.91
C SER A 5 -7.40 -4.38 -22.01
N GLN A 6 -6.84 -3.75 -20.96
CA GLN A 6 -6.64 -2.29 -20.94
C GLN A 6 -5.20 -1.80 -21.16
N VAL A 7 -4.20 -2.68 -21.03
CA VAL A 7 -2.78 -2.33 -21.17
C VAL A 7 -2.13 -3.11 -22.31
N ILE A 8 -1.09 -2.52 -22.91
CA ILE A 8 -0.25 -3.14 -23.93
C ILE A 8 1.19 -3.07 -23.43
N TYR A 9 1.90 -4.19 -23.50
CA TYR A 9 3.33 -4.26 -23.24
C TYR A 9 4.05 -4.36 -24.58
N GLU A 10 4.98 -3.45 -24.83
CA GLU A 10 5.79 -3.43 -26.05
C GLU A 10 7.26 -3.51 -25.65
N GLY A 11 8.00 -4.40 -26.30
CA GLY A 11 9.42 -4.58 -26.07
C GLY A 11 9.94 -5.73 -26.90
N GLU A 12 11.24 -6.00 -26.78
CA GLU A 12 11.93 -7.01 -27.56
C GLU A 12 12.04 -8.32 -26.79
N TYR A 13 12.04 -9.42 -27.54
CA TYR A 13 12.32 -10.76 -27.00
C TYR A 13 13.60 -11.32 -27.63
N CYS A 14 14.42 -11.98 -26.83
CA CYS A 14 15.55 -12.80 -27.27
C CYS A 14 15.41 -14.18 -26.63
N ASN A 15 15.35 -15.23 -27.44
CA ASN A 15 15.18 -16.62 -26.99
C ASN A 15 13.99 -16.85 -26.02
N GLY A 16 12.89 -16.12 -26.22
CA GLY A 16 11.70 -16.20 -25.36
C GLY A 16 11.75 -15.31 -24.10
N ASN A 17 12.88 -14.66 -23.81
CA ASN A 17 13.04 -13.75 -22.67
C ASN A 17 12.89 -12.30 -23.09
N LYS A 18 12.37 -11.46 -22.20
CA LYS A 18 12.21 -10.02 -22.40
C LYS A 18 13.56 -9.33 -22.29
N VAL A 19 14.00 -8.62 -23.33
CA VAL A 19 15.29 -7.90 -23.32
C VAL A 19 15.10 -6.42 -23.59
N GLY A 20 16.08 -5.60 -23.19
CA GLY A 20 16.13 -4.19 -23.52
C GLY A 20 14.95 -3.40 -22.94
N LYS A 21 14.52 -2.36 -23.66
CA LYS A 21 13.48 -1.44 -23.19
C LYS A 21 12.09 -2.04 -23.36
N TRP A 22 11.29 -1.92 -22.31
CA TRP A 22 9.89 -2.34 -22.26
C TRP A 22 9.01 -1.17 -21.89
N ASN A 23 8.05 -0.86 -22.75
CA ASN A 23 7.06 0.19 -22.59
C ASN A 23 5.70 -0.41 -22.23
N ILE A 24 4.95 0.29 -21.37
CA ILE A 24 3.58 -0.07 -21.01
C ILE A 24 2.65 1.04 -21.46
N TYR A 25 1.70 0.72 -22.33
CA TYR A 25 0.71 1.66 -22.83
C TYR A 25 -0.68 1.38 -22.28
N PHE A 26 -1.42 2.43 -21.98
CA PHE A 26 -2.83 2.38 -21.65
C PHE A 26 -3.66 2.61 -22.90
N ARG A 27 -4.51 1.64 -23.27
CA ARG A 27 -5.30 1.71 -24.51
C ARG A 27 -6.29 2.86 -24.53
N PHE A 28 -6.75 3.29 -23.37
CA PHE A 28 -7.74 4.35 -23.26
C PHE A 28 -7.17 5.68 -23.78
N LYS A 29 -7.82 6.27 -24.79
CA LYS A 29 -7.42 7.52 -25.48
C LYS A 29 -6.09 7.44 -26.26
N GLY A 30 -5.90 6.39 -27.04
CA GLY A 30 -4.85 6.37 -28.08
C GLY A 30 -3.47 5.91 -27.62
N ASN A 31 -3.41 4.85 -26.80
CA ASN A 31 -2.17 4.20 -26.36
C ASN A 31 -1.19 5.17 -25.68
N LYS A 32 -1.57 5.71 -24.52
CA LYS A 32 -0.70 6.57 -23.71
C LYS A 32 0.39 5.75 -23.03
N LEU A 33 1.66 6.12 -23.16
CA LEU A 33 2.76 5.53 -22.38
C LEU A 33 2.56 5.85 -20.89
N ILE A 34 2.44 4.83 -20.05
CA ILE A 34 2.15 4.95 -18.61
C ILE A 34 3.16 4.27 -17.70
N GLY A 35 4.06 3.46 -18.26
CA GLY A 35 5.12 2.83 -17.49
C GLY A 35 6.10 2.05 -18.33
N GLY A 36 6.90 1.22 -17.67
CA GLY A 36 7.96 0.46 -18.31
C GLY A 36 9.31 0.61 -17.62
N GLY A 37 10.34 0.03 -18.24
CA GLY A 37 11.72 0.05 -17.78
C GLY A 37 12.60 -0.76 -18.72
N SER A 38 13.70 -1.33 -18.22
CA SER A 38 14.60 -2.16 -19.04
C SER A 38 14.90 -3.50 -18.38
N TYR A 39 15.10 -4.52 -19.21
CA TYR A 39 15.68 -5.80 -18.82
C TYR A 39 17.15 -5.85 -19.22
N ASP A 40 17.93 -6.67 -18.54
CA ASP A 40 19.30 -6.99 -18.92
C ASP A 40 19.36 -7.73 -20.27
N ASN A 41 20.58 -7.86 -20.81
CA ASN A 41 20.81 -8.49 -22.12
C ASN A 41 20.50 -9.99 -22.14
N GLU A 42 20.52 -10.64 -20.97
CA GLU A 42 20.13 -12.04 -20.81
C GLU A 42 18.60 -12.20 -20.74
N GLY A 43 17.90 -11.09 -20.50
CA GLY A 43 16.45 -10.98 -20.39
C GLY A 43 15.86 -11.60 -19.14
N LEU A 44 16.70 -11.79 -18.11
CA LEU A 44 16.37 -12.45 -16.86
C LEU A 44 15.92 -11.44 -15.80
N HIS A 45 16.53 -10.25 -15.80
CA HIS A 45 16.36 -9.32 -14.70
C HIS A 45 15.94 -7.93 -15.16
N LYS A 46 14.99 -7.35 -14.43
CA LYS A 46 14.73 -5.91 -14.51
C LYS A 46 15.96 -5.15 -14.00
N ILE A 47 16.31 -4.07 -14.70
CA ILE A 47 17.42 -3.18 -14.37
C ILE A 47 17.03 -1.71 -14.53
N GLY A 48 17.70 -0.84 -13.77
CA GLY A 48 17.56 0.60 -13.86
C GLY A 48 16.20 1.11 -13.40
N ARG A 49 15.78 2.27 -13.90
CA ARG A 49 14.52 2.89 -13.51
C ARG A 49 13.32 2.14 -14.09
N TRP A 50 12.30 1.98 -13.26
CA TRP A 50 11.04 1.35 -13.62
C TRP A 50 9.85 2.15 -13.12
N ILE A 51 8.79 2.09 -13.91
CA ILE A 51 7.45 2.52 -13.55
C ILE A 51 6.55 1.30 -13.66
N GLU A 52 6.10 0.79 -12.51
CA GLU A 52 5.16 -0.33 -12.41
C GLU A 52 3.74 0.16 -12.19
N LEU A 53 2.76 -0.66 -12.58
CA LEU A 53 1.35 -0.39 -12.36
C LEU A 53 0.85 -1.16 -11.15
N SER A 54 -0.11 -0.62 -10.41
CA SER A 54 -0.86 -1.37 -9.38
C SER A 54 -1.66 -2.52 -9.99
N ASP A 55 -1.89 -3.56 -9.19
CA ASP A 55 -2.68 -4.73 -9.59
C ASP A 55 -4.16 -4.40 -9.87
N CYS A 56 -4.60 -3.25 -9.38
CA CYS A 56 -5.91 -2.65 -9.61
C CYS A 56 -5.83 -1.44 -10.56
N TYR A 57 -4.80 -1.36 -11.43
CA TYR A 57 -4.69 -0.27 -12.39
C TYR A 57 -5.84 -0.31 -13.40
N GLU A 58 -6.65 0.75 -13.43
CA GLU A 58 -7.76 0.93 -14.36
C GLU A 58 -8.00 2.42 -14.65
N GLN A 59 -9.01 2.73 -15.46
CA GLN A 59 -9.28 4.09 -15.95
C GLN A 59 -9.42 5.12 -14.80
N ASP A 60 -10.19 4.79 -13.77
CA ASP A 60 -10.47 5.69 -12.64
C ASP A 60 -9.48 5.51 -11.49
N ARG A 61 -8.53 4.57 -11.63
CA ARG A 61 -7.56 4.23 -10.59
C ARG A 61 -6.19 3.94 -11.19
N GLN A 62 -5.44 5.01 -11.40
CA GLN A 62 -4.14 4.98 -12.07
C GLN A 62 -2.99 5.13 -11.07
N VAL A 63 -2.74 4.08 -10.28
CA VAL A 63 -1.63 4.04 -9.30
C VAL A 63 -0.38 3.42 -9.92
N THR A 64 0.75 4.10 -9.77
CA THR A 64 2.05 3.65 -10.30
C THR A 64 3.15 3.67 -9.24
N TYR A 65 4.10 2.75 -9.34
CA TYR A 65 5.26 2.63 -8.46
C TYR A 65 6.52 2.95 -9.24
N HIS A 66 7.29 3.94 -8.77
CA HIS A 66 8.48 4.44 -9.46
C HIS A 66 9.70 4.13 -8.61
N GLY A 67 10.72 3.53 -9.20
CA GLY A 67 11.95 3.24 -8.46
C GLY A 67 12.99 2.56 -9.33
N GLU A 68 14.00 2.00 -8.68
CA GLU A 68 15.12 1.36 -9.35
C GLU A 68 15.14 -0.14 -9.09
N TYR A 69 15.47 -0.89 -10.14
CA TYR A 69 15.80 -2.29 -10.09
C TYR A 69 17.30 -2.52 -10.27
N ARG A 70 17.85 -3.43 -9.47
CA ARG A 70 19.20 -3.98 -9.64
C ARG A 70 19.10 -5.50 -9.61
N ASN A 71 19.48 -6.15 -10.71
CA ASN A 71 19.40 -7.61 -10.86
C ASN A 71 18.03 -8.19 -10.46
N GLY A 72 16.94 -7.54 -10.90
CA GLY A 72 15.58 -8.01 -10.67
C GLY A 72 15.02 -7.70 -9.28
N LYS A 73 15.79 -7.04 -8.41
CA LYS A 73 15.36 -6.62 -7.07
C LYS A 73 15.13 -5.11 -6.99
N LYS A 74 14.12 -4.70 -6.24
CA LYS A 74 13.83 -3.28 -5.95
C LYS A 74 14.87 -2.76 -4.99
N VAL A 75 15.57 -1.68 -5.34
CA VAL A 75 16.59 -1.06 -4.49
C VAL A 75 16.30 0.42 -4.28
N GLY A 76 16.78 0.98 -3.17
CA GLY A 76 16.71 2.41 -2.89
C GLY A 76 15.27 2.92 -2.76
N ARG A 77 15.07 4.20 -3.10
CA ARG A 77 13.77 4.89 -2.96
C ARG A 77 12.77 4.38 -4.00
N TRP A 78 11.57 4.06 -3.52
CA TRP A 78 10.39 3.74 -4.32
C TRP A 78 9.24 4.65 -3.95
N ASP A 79 8.73 5.39 -4.92
CA ASP A 79 7.64 6.35 -4.77
C ASP A 79 6.34 5.81 -5.36
N ILE A 80 5.23 6.07 -4.68
CA ILE A 80 3.89 5.67 -5.10
C ILE A 80 3.16 6.91 -5.59
N TYR A 81 2.67 6.87 -6.82
CA TYR A 81 1.98 7.98 -7.44
C TYR A 81 0.56 7.60 -7.84
N PHE A 82 -0.39 8.49 -7.57
CA PHE A 82 -1.75 8.42 -8.08
C PHE A 82 -1.93 9.45 -9.21
N ASN A 83 -2.41 9.00 -10.37
CA ASN A 83 -2.70 9.88 -11.50
C ASN A 83 -4.20 10.20 -11.55
N LYS A 84 -4.56 11.49 -11.53
CA LYS A 84 -5.93 11.97 -11.68
C LYS A 84 -5.95 13.22 -12.56
N ILE A 85 -6.79 13.23 -13.61
CA ILE A 85 -6.99 14.36 -14.53
C ILE A 85 -5.64 14.91 -15.05
N ASN A 86 -4.79 14.02 -15.58
CA ASN A 86 -3.45 14.34 -16.10
C ASN A 86 -2.47 14.97 -15.08
N LYS A 87 -2.77 14.92 -13.79
CA LYS A 87 -1.85 15.29 -12.71
C LYS A 87 -1.41 14.06 -11.93
N GLN A 88 -0.15 14.06 -11.52
CA GLN A 88 0.45 13.00 -10.72
C GLN A 88 0.63 13.50 -9.28
N TYR A 89 0.17 12.70 -8.32
CA TYR A 89 0.26 13.01 -6.88
C TYR A 89 1.13 11.96 -6.20
N LEU A 90 2.19 12.38 -5.51
CA LEU A 90 2.95 11.49 -4.62
C LEU A 90 2.08 11.16 -3.41
N ILE A 91 1.72 9.89 -3.26
CA ILE A 91 0.79 9.40 -2.23
C ILE A 91 1.44 8.44 -1.25
N GLY A 92 2.67 8.02 -1.51
CA GLY A 92 3.40 7.17 -0.60
C GLY A 92 4.76 6.73 -1.13
N GLY A 93 5.31 5.70 -0.51
CA GLY A 93 6.62 5.17 -0.85
C GLY A 93 7.50 4.94 0.36
N GLY A 94 8.70 4.45 0.10
CA GLY A 94 9.71 4.13 1.11
C GLY A 94 10.98 3.65 0.44
N SER A 95 11.90 3.08 1.20
CA SER A 95 13.17 2.60 0.66
C SER A 95 13.37 1.11 0.88
N TYR A 96 13.98 0.46 -0.10
CA TYR A 96 14.60 -0.84 0.04
C TYR A 96 16.09 -0.68 0.35
N ASP A 97 16.66 -1.67 1.00
CA ASP A 97 18.11 -1.78 1.19
C ASP A 97 18.87 -1.93 -0.13
N GLU A 98 20.20 -1.85 -0.07
CA GLU A 98 21.07 -1.89 -1.25
C GLU A 98 21.07 -3.25 -1.96
N ASP A 99 20.79 -4.31 -1.19
CA ASP A 99 20.64 -5.68 -1.70
C ASP A 99 19.24 -5.98 -2.25
N GLY A 100 18.29 -5.05 -2.04
CA GLY A 100 16.89 -5.15 -2.46
C GLY A 100 16.12 -6.30 -1.82
N LEU A 101 16.56 -6.73 -0.63
CA LEU A 101 15.96 -7.81 0.14
C LEU A 101 14.87 -7.29 1.08
N TYR A 102 15.05 -6.09 1.63
CA TYR A 102 14.25 -5.62 2.74
C TYR A 102 13.78 -4.18 2.56
N LYS A 103 12.51 -3.93 2.91
CA LYS A 103 12.05 -2.57 3.20
C LYS A 103 12.77 -2.05 4.44
N ILE A 104 13.20 -0.79 4.39
CA ILE A 104 13.91 -0.11 5.47
C ILE A 104 13.39 1.32 5.67
N GLY A 105 13.51 1.80 6.90
CA GLY A 105 13.16 3.17 7.30
C GLY A 105 11.68 3.47 7.19
N MET A 106 11.35 4.74 7.00
CA MET A 106 9.96 5.19 6.95
C MET A 106 9.28 4.80 5.63
N TRP A 107 8.07 4.27 5.77
CA TRP A 107 7.18 3.91 4.68
C TRP A 107 5.83 4.56 4.85
N VAL A 108 5.25 4.94 3.70
CA VAL A 108 3.85 5.32 3.54
C VAL A 108 3.26 4.30 2.57
N GLU A 109 2.46 3.37 3.08
CA GLU A 109 1.80 2.34 2.29
C GLU A 109 0.40 2.79 1.90
N TRP A 110 0.04 2.57 0.63
CA TRP A 110 -1.27 2.93 0.10
C TRP A 110 -2.24 1.75 0.20
N SER A 111 -3.46 1.98 0.71
CA SER A 111 -4.51 0.95 0.67
C SER A 111 -5.04 0.78 -0.75
N GLU A 112 -4.90 -0.44 -1.26
CA GLU A 112 -5.47 -0.80 -2.54
C GLU A 112 -6.98 -1.11 -2.48
N HIS A 113 -7.62 -1.09 -1.32
CA HIS A 113 -9.08 -1.21 -1.25
C HIS A 113 -9.71 0.17 -1.15
N ASP A 114 -9.10 1.00 -0.31
CA ASP A 114 -9.64 2.28 0.10
C ASP A 114 -8.66 3.34 -0.34
N GLY A 115 -8.87 3.86 -1.55
CA GLY A 115 -7.99 4.82 -2.23
C GLY A 115 -7.89 6.19 -1.58
N GLN A 116 -7.96 6.25 -0.25
CA GLN A 116 -7.87 7.40 0.64
C GLN A 116 -7.12 7.05 1.93
N ILE A 117 -6.74 5.78 2.16
CA ILE A 117 -6.10 5.32 3.39
C ILE A 117 -4.62 5.04 3.14
N THR A 118 -3.79 5.52 4.07
CA THR A 118 -2.36 5.23 4.11
C THR A 118 -1.93 4.69 5.47
N TYR A 119 -0.94 3.79 5.45
CA TYR A 119 -0.31 3.23 6.64
C TYR A 119 1.11 3.73 6.73
N ASN A 120 1.42 4.47 7.78
CA ASN A 120 2.69 5.15 7.93
C ASN A 120 3.45 4.58 9.11
N GLY A 121 4.71 4.20 8.90
CA GLY A 121 5.56 3.72 9.98
C GLY A 121 6.93 3.26 9.50
N GLU A 122 7.68 2.67 10.41
CA GLU A 122 9.05 2.22 10.15
C GLU A 122 9.10 0.73 9.83
N TYR A 123 9.91 0.40 8.82
CA TYR A 123 10.39 -0.94 8.56
C TYR A 123 11.86 -1.09 9.00
N ARG A 124 12.17 -2.23 9.62
CA ARG A 124 13.53 -2.68 9.91
C ARG A 124 13.69 -4.11 9.41
N ASN A 125 14.63 -4.32 8.49
CA ASN A 125 14.86 -5.62 7.84
C ASN A 125 13.58 -6.26 7.29
N GLY A 126 12.76 -5.45 6.62
CA GLY A 126 11.53 -5.90 5.98
C GLY A 126 10.35 -6.11 6.93
N LYS A 127 10.51 -5.78 8.22
CA LYS A 127 9.47 -5.95 9.24
C LYS A 127 9.01 -4.63 9.84
N LYS A 128 7.71 -4.47 10.03
CA LYS A 128 7.10 -3.32 10.73
C LYS A 128 7.56 -3.29 12.19
N VAL A 129 8.08 -2.14 12.61
CA VAL A 129 8.52 -1.87 13.99
C VAL A 129 7.94 -0.54 14.48
N GLY A 130 7.93 -0.35 15.79
CA GLY A 130 7.56 0.92 16.41
C GLY A 130 6.12 1.36 16.12
N ARG A 131 5.91 2.69 16.14
CA ARG A 131 4.60 3.30 15.95
C ARG A 131 4.20 3.26 14.47
N TRP A 132 2.97 2.82 14.22
CA TRP A 132 2.30 2.87 12.93
C TRP A 132 1.00 3.65 13.03
N GLU A 133 0.77 4.52 12.07
CA GLU A 133 -0.42 5.37 11.99
C GLU A 133 -1.24 5.01 10.77
N ILE A 134 -2.55 5.03 10.92
CA ILE A 134 -3.49 4.86 9.81
C ILE A 134 -4.08 6.24 9.54
N LEU A 135 -3.78 6.78 8.37
CA LEU A 135 -4.21 8.11 7.97
C LEU A 135 -5.26 8.02 6.86
N GLN A 136 -6.34 8.78 6.99
CA GLN A 136 -7.36 8.95 5.95
C GLN A 136 -7.25 10.34 5.36
N LYS A 137 -7.39 10.42 4.04
CA LYS A 137 -7.52 11.68 3.31
C LYS A 137 -8.99 11.98 3.06
N GLU A 138 -9.53 12.99 3.75
CA GLU A 138 -10.96 13.34 3.67
C GLU A 138 -11.30 14.12 2.37
N ASP A 139 -10.41 15.00 1.91
CA ASP A 139 -10.55 15.74 0.64
C ASP A 139 -9.15 15.99 0.04
N ILE A 140 -9.06 16.22 -1.28
CA ILE A 140 -7.84 16.62 -1.99
C ILE A 140 -7.24 17.90 -1.38
N ASN A 141 -8.10 18.80 -0.87
CA ASN A 141 -7.72 20.08 -0.28
C ASN A 141 -7.52 20.03 1.24
N GLN A 142 -7.96 18.96 1.91
CA GLN A 142 -7.77 18.77 3.34
C GLN A 142 -6.56 17.87 3.58
N GLY A 143 -5.90 18.08 4.72
CA GLY A 143 -4.77 17.26 5.13
C GLY A 143 -5.18 15.81 5.42
N TYR A 144 -4.23 15.03 5.91
CA TYR A 144 -4.50 13.69 6.41
C TYR A 144 -4.95 13.73 7.88
N SER A 145 -5.97 12.95 8.22
CA SER A 145 -6.44 12.75 9.59
C SER A 145 -5.99 11.38 10.08
N THR A 146 -5.42 11.30 11.29
CA THR A 146 -5.10 10.01 11.92
C THR A 146 -6.37 9.36 12.43
N ILE A 147 -6.77 8.25 11.81
CA ILE A 147 -7.98 7.49 12.15
C ILE A 147 -7.69 6.19 12.88
N GLY A 148 -6.42 5.77 12.94
CA GLY A 148 -6.04 4.62 13.73
C GLY A 148 -4.55 4.33 13.79
N GLY A 149 -4.23 3.07 14.09
CA GLY A 149 -2.85 2.61 14.26
C GLY A 149 -2.53 2.17 15.68
N GLY A 150 -1.26 1.87 15.91
CA GLY A 150 -0.75 1.26 17.13
C GLY A 150 0.74 1.02 17.04
N SER A 151 1.29 0.13 17.86
CA SER A 151 2.72 -0.17 17.82
C SER A 151 3.00 -1.64 17.54
N TYR A 152 4.02 -1.89 16.74
CA TYR A 152 4.64 -3.20 16.59
C TYR A 152 5.82 -3.34 17.54
N ASN A 153 6.21 -4.58 17.85
CA ASN A 153 7.38 -4.85 18.66
C ASN A 153 8.69 -4.46 17.95
N GLU A 154 9.68 -4.05 18.73
CA GLU A 154 11.00 -3.63 18.20
C GLU A 154 11.91 -4.79 17.81
N VAL A 155 11.59 -6.01 18.27
CA VAL A 155 12.39 -7.21 18.03
C VAL A 155 12.19 -7.81 16.64
N GLY A 156 11.39 -7.17 15.79
CA GLY A 156 11.22 -7.56 14.39
C GLY A 156 10.51 -8.90 14.26
N GLU A 157 9.34 -9.06 14.89
CA GLU A 157 8.41 -10.17 14.63
C GLU A 157 7.08 -9.67 14.08
N GLU A 158 6.97 -8.36 13.85
CA GLU A 158 5.74 -7.67 13.44
C GLU A 158 4.56 -7.96 14.40
N PHE A 159 4.87 -8.15 15.68
CA PHE A 159 3.82 -8.36 16.65
C PHE A 159 3.18 -7.05 17.05
N LYS A 160 1.87 -6.91 16.81
CA LYS A 160 1.09 -5.81 17.38
C LYS A 160 1.15 -5.91 18.91
N ILE A 161 1.45 -4.79 19.55
CA ILE A 161 1.53 -4.66 21.01
C ILE A 161 0.83 -3.40 21.49
N GLY A 162 0.31 -3.44 22.72
CA GLY A 162 -0.30 -2.29 23.37
C GLY A 162 -1.59 -1.86 22.69
N LYS A 163 -1.92 -0.56 22.82
CA LYS A 163 -3.19 -0.02 22.33
C LYS A 163 -3.19 0.11 20.80
N TRP A 164 -4.29 -0.32 20.19
CA TRP A 164 -4.53 -0.25 18.76
C TRP A 164 -5.93 0.26 18.45
N ILE A 165 -6.00 0.94 17.31
CA ILE A 165 -7.24 1.28 16.61
C ILE A 165 -7.15 0.63 15.24
N ASP A 166 -7.86 -0.49 15.06
CA ASP A 166 -7.97 -1.19 13.77
C ASP A 166 -9.18 -0.66 12.99
N LEU A 167 -9.08 -0.67 11.66
CA LEU A 167 -10.22 -0.43 10.78
C LEU A 167 -10.94 -1.76 10.51
N ASP A 168 -12.25 -1.70 10.25
CA ASP A 168 -13.00 -2.84 9.73
C ASP A 168 -12.56 -3.21 8.32
N ASP A 169 -12.67 -4.49 7.96
CA ASP A 169 -12.30 -4.98 6.63
C ASP A 169 -13.18 -4.34 5.52
N ASN A 170 -14.36 -3.83 5.88
CA ASN A 170 -15.24 -3.07 5.00
C ASN A 170 -15.25 -1.58 5.37
N PHE A 171 -14.13 -1.06 5.89
CA PHE A 171 -14.01 0.36 6.16
C PHE A 171 -14.09 1.13 4.85
N GLU A 172 -15.14 1.93 4.71
CA GLU A 172 -15.36 2.81 3.57
C GLU A 172 -15.82 4.17 4.08
N ASN A 173 -15.78 5.20 3.24
CA ASN A 173 -16.16 6.55 3.65
C ASN A 173 -17.57 6.62 4.27
N SER A 174 -18.52 5.83 3.73
CA SER A 174 -19.90 5.70 4.22
C SER A 174 -20.06 4.85 5.48
N LYS A 175 -19.05 4.04 5.83
CA LYS A 175 -19.11 3.05 6.91
C LYS A 175 -17.74 2.97 7.59
N GLN A 176 -17.53 3.88 8.53
CA GLN A 176 -16.28 3.97 9.26
C GLN A 176 -16.42 3.24 10.59
N VAL A 177 -16.03 1.97 10.60
CA VAL A 177 -16.00 1.15 11.82
C VAL A 177 -14.58 0.97 12.28
N THR A 178 -14.33 1.33 13.54
CA THR A 178 -13.02 1.12 14.17
C THR A 178 -13.14 0.27 15.43
N TYR A 179 -12.12 -0.56 15.64
CA TYR A 179 -11.98 -1.42 16.81
C TYR A 179 -10.85 -0.88 17.67
N ASN A 180 -11.17 -0.44 18.88
CA ASN A 180 -10.21 0.14 19.80
C ASN A 180 -9.96 -0.86 20.94
N GLY A 181 -8.72 -1.27 21.14
CA GLY A 181 -8.40 -2.23 22.20
C GLY A 181 -6.91 -2.44 22.33
N GLU A 182 -6.52 -3.58 22.90
CA GLU A 182 -5.13 -3.90 23.19
C GLU A 182 -4.71 -5.21 22.52
N TYR A 183 -3.49 -5.23 21.99
CA TYR A 183 -2.83 -6.43 21.52
C TYR A 183 -1.70 -6.86 22.47
N LYS A 184 -1.55 -8.17 22.63
CA LYS A 184 -0.37 -8.80 23.21
C LYS A 184 0.13 -9.87 22.25
N ASN A 185 1.31 -9.67 21.68
CA ASN A 185 1.92 -10.56 20.69
C ASN A 185 0.96 -10.89 19.53
N SER A 186 0.40 -9.85 18.90
CA SER A 186 -0.62 -9.95 17.84
C SER A 186 -1.95 -10.63 18.21
N LYS A 187 -2.18 -10.97 19.48
CA LYS A 187 -3.48 -11.44 19.95
C LYS A 187 -4.27 -10.29 20.58
N LYS A 188 -5.51 -10.09 20.15
CA LYS A 188 -6.45 -9.17 20.79
C LYS A 188 -6.69 -9.63 22.23
N VAL A 189 -6.49 -8.74 23.19
CA VAL A 189 -6.69 -9.00 24.62
C VAL A 189 -7.59 -7.93 25.23
N GLY A 190 -8.21 -8.27 26.37
CA GLY A 190 -9.05 -7.36 27.11
C GLY A 190 -10.36 -7.00 26.38
N LYS A 191 -10.88 -5.82 26.71
CA LYS A 191 -12.12 -5.29 26.16
C LYS A 191 -11.82 -4.50 24.88
N TRP A 192 -12.65 -4.71 23.86
CA TRP A 192 -12.59 -3.98 22.61
C TRP A 192 -13.84 -3.12 22.43
N ASP A 193 -13.61 -1.82 22.22
CA ASP A 193 -14.65 -0.84 22.00
C ASP A 193 -14.81 -0.59 20.49
N ILE A 194 -16.02 -0.79 19.99
CA ILE A 194 -16.37 -0.60 18.58
C ILE A 194 -16.96 0.80 18.42
N LYS A 195 -16.36 1.59 17.54
CA LYS A 195 -16.90 2.90 17.16
C LYS A 195 -17.42 2.79 15.73
N TYR A 196 -18.63 3.29 15.53
CA TYR A 196 -19.30 3.34 14.24
C TYR A 196 -19.58 4.80 13.91
N TYR A 197 -19.12 5.25 12.75
CA TYR A 197 -19.46 6.55 12.18
C TYR A 197 -20.15 6.34 10.83
N ASN A 198 -21.29 7.01 10.67
CA ASN A 198 -22.07 7.08 9.45
C ASN A 198 -22.47 8.53 9.25
N GLU A 199 -22.25 9.07 8.05
CA GLU A 199 -22.51 10.46 7.69
C GLU A 199 -23.96 10.90 7.98
N GLN A 200 -24.91 9.95 8.11
CA GLN A 200 -26.31 10.23 8.44
C GLN A 200 -26.65 10.25 9.94
N MET A 201 -25.74 9.88 10.85
CA MET A 201 -26.02 9.86 12.30
C MET A 201 -24.80 10.25 13.16
N GLN A 202 -25.00 11.22 14.05
CA GLN A 202 -24.05 11.58 15.10
C GLN A 202 -23.64 10.34 15.94
N TYR A 203 -22.36 10.27 16.31
CA TYR A 203 -21.67 9.24 17.11
C TYR A 203 -22.58 8.31 17.93
N HIS A 204 -22.57 7.02 17.62
CA HIS A 204 -23.10 5.98 18.51
C HIS A 204 -21.96 5.06 18.98
N ASN A 205 -21.73 4.99 20.30
CA ASN A 205 -20.92 3.94 20.91
C ASN A 205 -21.73 2.64 20.85
N ILE A 206 -21.50 1.82 19.82
CA ILE A 206 -22.18 0.54 19.68
C ILE A 206 -21.40 -0.50 20.48
N LYS A 207 -21.97 -0.89 21.64
CA LYS A 207 -21.66 -2.05 22.50
C LYS A 207 -20.23 -2.63 22.44
N SER A 208 -19.56 -2.61 23.59
CA SER A 208 -18.36 -3.42 23.82
C SER A 208 -18.65 -4.91 23.76
N ILE A 209 -17.93 -5.63 22.90
CA ILE A 209 -18.00 -7.10 22.86
C ILE A 209 -16.96 -7.65 23.86
N LEU A 210 -17.43 -8.30 24.92
CA LEU A 210 -16.60 -9.19 25.74
C LEU A 210 -16.46 -10.51 24.96
N GLN A 211 -15.38 -10.67 24.19
CA GLN A 211 -15.08 -11.99 23.61
C GLN A 211 -14.55 -12.92 24.70
N ARG A 212 -15.42 -13.83 25.15
CA ARG A 212 -15.04 -15.13 25.69
C ARG A 212 -14.77 -16.06 24.50
N TRP A 213 -13.51 -16.47 24.37
CA TRP A 213 -12.98 -17.66 23.66
C TRP A 213 -13.33 -17.85 22.18
N TRP A 214 -12.29 -17.90 21.33
CA TRP A 214 -12.03 -19.05 20.45
C TRP A 214 -10.52 -19.32 20.42
N ILE A 215 -10.11 -20.34 21.18
CA ILE A 215 -8.93 -21.16 20.88
C ILE A 215 -9.47 -22.33 20.08
N ILE A 216 -9.13 -22.43 18.79
CA ILE A 216 -8.56 -23.63 18.15
C ILE A 216 -7.59 -23.11 17.09
#